data_AF-A0A7S1BXV7-F1
#
_entry.id   AF-A0A7S1BXV7-F1
#
_cell.length_a   1.000
_cell.length_b   1.000
_cell.length_c   1.000
_cell.angle_alpha   90.00
_cell.angle_beta   90.00
_cell.angle_gamma   90.00
#
_symmetry.space_group_name_H-M   'P 1'
#
loop_
_entity.id
_entity.type
_entity.pdbx_description
1 polymer ?
#
loop_
_entity_poly.entity_id
_entity_poly.type
_entity_poly.pdbx_seq_one_letter_code
_entity_poly.pdbx_strand_id
1 'polypeptide(L)'
;LIDMNQELCDPMEKEFSVDWQRIMDNALLQLLDECKKSVHKVCSEVNNSILNTLEKEGMDIARVVDLSRVAGLRCFHAVEKEFEEICSYTTQEQKNLNRSLLSFVQSQMDDCYEHLLNVPSGKGRFNRMKHVMETTTASKIKDLFEESSMTILKGIYSVVKRNIYMISKTGALIAKRLNDVYSLCWNDLIIPSESVAQKIERKVKSSGDSLLPNLDLLFLDLRKIQDRLGIQHDTVDLGVTTVETSEDVIQKKTIKTKKMMDV
;
A
#
# COMPACT_ATOMS: atom_id res chain seq x y z
N LEU A 1 -31.97 16.22 32.29
CA LEU A 1 -30.81 17.11 32.26
C LEU A 1 -30.66 17.60 30.83
N ILE A 2 -30.38 18.88 30.61
CA ILE A 2 -30.02 19.38 29.27
C ILE A 2 -28.61 18.86 29.01
N ASP A 3 -28.46 18.06 27.96
CA ASP A 3 -27.16 17.61 27.49
C ASP A 3 -26.53 18.74 26.65
N MET A 4 -25.95 19.71 27.36
CA MET A 4 -25.28 20.85 26.72
C MET A 4 -24.10 20.41 25.84
N ASN A 5 -23.60 19.19 26.04
CA ASN A 5 -22.55 18.60 25.23
C ASN A 5 -23.06 18.34 23.80
N GLN A 6 -24.24 17.76 23.63
CA GLN A 6 -24.82 17.49 22.31
C GLN A 6 -25.25 18.77 21.57
N GLU A 7 -25.94 19.70 22.24
CA GLU A 7 -26.48 20.91 21.59
C GLU A 7 -25.39 21.91 21.13
N LEU A 8 -24.20 21.88 21.74
CA LEU A 8 -23.05 22.69 21.32
C LEU A 8 -22.12 21.93 20.36
N CYS A 9 -22.04 20.61 20.45
CA CYS A 9 -21.25 19.80 19.52
C CYS A 9 -21.92 19.67 18.15
N ASP A 10 -23.23 19.49 18.08
CA ASP A 10 -23.94 19.24 16.81
C ASP A 10 -23.70 20.32 15.73
N PRO A 11 -23.75 21.63 16.03
CA PRO A 11 -23.47 22.67 15.04
C PRO A 11 -21.99 22.69 14.62
N MET A 12 -21.08 22.49 15.57
CA MET A 12 -19.64 22.49 15.33
C MET A 12 -19.23 21.27 14.50
N GLU A 13 -19.78 20.09 14.80
CA GLU A 13 -19.61 18.87 14.03
C GLU A 13 -20.15 19.07 12.61
N LYS A 14 -21.35 19.65 12.46
CA LYS A 14 -21.95 19.82 11.14
C LYS A 14 -21.18 20.78 10.23
N GLU A 15 -20.57 21.84 10.76
CA GLU A 15 -19.75 22.75 9.96
C GLU A 15 -18.34 22.20 9.71
N PHE A 16 -17.62 21.78 10.75
CA PHE A 16 -16.23 21.34 10.59
C PHE A 16 -16.11 19.96 9.96
N SER A 17 -16.94 19.00 10.35
CA SER A 17 -16.83 17.61 9.87
C SER A 17 -17.10 17.54 8.38
N VAL A 18 -18.05 18.31 7.84
CA VAL A 18 -18.41 18.26 6.41
C VAL A 18 -17.27 18.76 5.52
N ASP A 19 -16.70 19.93 5.82
CA ASP A 19 -15.61 20.49 5.01
C ASP A 19 -14.30 19.72 5.20
N TRP A 20 -13.99 19.34 6.45
CA TRP A 20 -12.83 18.53 6.76
C TRP A 20 -12.87 17.17 6.07
N GLN A 21 -14.01 16.49 6.17
CA GLN A 21 -14.22 15.19 5.55
C GLN A 21 -14.21 15.29 4.03
N ARG A 22 -14.82 16.34 3.46
CA ARG A 22 -14.74 16.60 2.01
C ARG A 22 -13.30 16.81 1.54
N ILE A 23 -12.48 17.55 2.27
CA ILE A 23 -11.09 17.81 1.88
C ILE A 23 -10.25 16.53 2.00
N MET A 24 -10.36 15.84 3.13
CA MET A 24 -9.57 14.64 3.42
C MET A 24 -9.97 13.44 2.55
N ASP A 25 -11.26 13.17 2.40
CA ASP A 25 -11.77 12.05 1.60
C ASP A 25 -11.40 12.26 0.13
N ASN A 26 -11.58 13.48 -0.40
CA ASN A 26 -11.25 13.74 -1.81
C ASN A 26 -9.75 13.71 -2.08
N ALA A 27 -8.91 14.32 -1.22
CA ALA A 27 -7.49 14.40 -1.49
C ALA A 27 -6.80 13.02 -1.47
N LEU A 28 -7.05 12.21 -0.42
CA LEU A 28 -6.42 10.89 -0.31
C LEU A 28 -6.93 9.91 -1.37
N LEU A 29 -8.24 9.92 -1.66
CA LEU A 29 -8.79 9.06 -2.71
C LEU A 29 -8.34 9.47 -4.11
N GLN A 30 -8.17 10.77 -4.39
CA GLN A 30 -7.59 11.23 -5.65
C GLN A 30 -6.15 10.78 -5.80
N LEU A 31 -5.32 10.92 -4.76
CA LEU A 31 -3.94 10.44 -4.77
C LEU A 31 -3.86 8.91 -4.96
N LEU A 32 -4.79 8.15 -4.35
CA LEU A 32 -4.88 6.71 -4.56
C LEU A 32 -5.30 6.35 -5.99
N ASP A 33 -6.23 7.09 -6.60
CA ASP A 33 -6.62 6.89 -8.00
C ASP A 33 -5.47 7.22 -8.98
N GLU A 34 -4.71 8.29 -8.72
CA GLU A 34 -3.49 8.60 -9.47
C GLU A 34 -2.42 7.51 -9.32
N CYS A 35 -2.23 7.03 -8.09
CA CYS A 35 -1.31 5.92 -7.81
C CYS A 35 -1.76 4.64 -8.54
N LYS A 36 -3.05 4.31 -8.52
CA LYS A 36 -3.64 3.18 -9.25
C LYS A 36 -3.35 3.26 -10.74
N LYS A 37 -3.59 4.43 -11.35
CA LYS A 37 -3.28 4.69 -12.77
C LYS A 37 -1.79 4.51 -13.07
N SER A 38 -0.93 5.00 -12.18
CA SER A 38 0.53 4.82 -12.30
C SER A 38 0.94 3.35 -12.24
N VAL A 39 0.40 2.59 -11.29
CA VAL A 39 0.66 1.14 -11.15
C VAL A 39 0.19 0.38 -12.39
N HIS A 40 -1.00 0.68 -12.92
CA HIS A 40 -1.50 0.09 -14.17
C HIS A 40 -0.58 0.37 -15.35
N LYS A 41 -0.10 1.61 -15.47
CA LYS A 41 0.83 2.03 -16.52
C LYS A 41 2.14 1.24 -16.43
N VAL A 42 2.76 1.20 -15.25
CA VAL A 42 4.01 0.45 -15.02
C VAL A 42 3.80 -1.03 -15.32
N CYS A 43 2.71 -1.62 -14.84
CA CYS A 43 2.40 -3.02 -15.13
C CYS A 43 2.30 -3.31 -16.63
N SER A 44 1.68 -2.40 -17.38
CA SER A 44 1.53 -2.53 -18.84
C SER A 44 2.89 -2.41 -19.55
N GLU A 45 3.72 -1.45 -19.15
CA GLU A 45 5.07 -1.24 -19.68
C GLU A 45 5.95 -2.48 -19.47
N VAL A 46 5.87 -3.09 -18.28
CA VAL A 46 6.63 -4.29 -17.92
C VAL A 46 6.16 -5.49 -18.73
N ASN A 47 4.86 -5.68 -18.82
CA ASN A 47 4.30 -6.78 -19.62
C ASN A 47 4.70 -6.67 -21.09
N ASN A 48 4.68 -5.45 -21.66
CA ASN A 48 5.14 -5.19 -23.02
C ASN A 48 6.66 -5.41 -23.17
N SER A 49 7.45 -5.03 -22.16
CA SER A 49 8.90 -5.27 -22.15
C SER A 49 9.23 -6.77 -22.16
N ILE A 50 8.51 -7.56 -21.36
CA ILE A 50 8.64 -9.02 -21.36
C ILE A 50 8.27 -9.60 -22.73
N LEU A 51 7.12 -9.20 -23.29
CA LEU A 51 6.69 -9.63 -24.64
C LEU A 51 7.76 -9.35 -25.70
N ASN A 52 8.25 -8.10 -25.76
CA ASN A 52 9.25 -7.70 -26.75
C ASN A 52 10.57 -8.47 -26.57
N THR A 53 10.93 -8.83 -25.34
CA THR A 53 12.14 -9.59 -25.06
C THR A 53 11.98 -11.05 -25.49
N LEU A 54 10.87 -11.69 -25.15
CA LEU A 54 10.60 -13.07 -25.55
C LEU A 54 10.50 -13.22 -27.08
N GLU A 55 9.90 -12.25 -27.76
CA GLU A 55 9.87 -12.19 -29.23
C GLU A 55 11.30 -12.12 -29.81
N LYS A 56 12.15 -11.21 -29.31
CA LYS A 56 13.54 -11.06 -29.78
C LYS A 56 14.38 -12.33 -29.57
N GLU A 57 14.12 -13.07 -28.51
CA GLU A 57 14.81 -14.33 -28.20
C GLU A 57 14.35 -15.50 -29.10
N GLY A 58 13.31 -15.28 -29.91
CA GLY A 58 12.80 -16.19 -30.92
C GLY A 58 11.72 -17.14 -30.39
N MET A 59 11.00 -16.75 -29.33
CA MET A 59 9.76 -17.45 -28.97
C MET A 59 8.68 -17.20 -30.03
N ASP A 60 7.77 -18.16 -30.18
CA ASP A 60 6.63 -18.01 -31.08
C ASP A 60 5.77 -16.79 -30.70
N ILE A 61 5.62 -15.87 -31.65
CA ILE A 61 4.96 -14.57 -31.45
C ILE A 61 3.51 -14.76 -31.04
N ALA A 62 2.79 -15.70 -31.68
CA ALA A 62 1.38 -15.94 -31.37
C ALA A 62 1.21 -16.38 -29.91
N ARG A 63 2.04 -17.33 -29.47
CA ARG A 63 2.09 -17.78 -28.07
C ARG A 63 2.43 -16.65 -27.10
N VAL A 64 3.46 -15.85 -27.38
CA VAL A 64 3.90 -14.76 -26.48
C VAL A 64 2.82 -13.67 -26.36
N VAL A 65 2.14 -13.33 -27.46
CA VAL A 65 1.02 -12.38 -27.46
C VAL A 65 -0.14 -12.88 -26.60
N ASP A 66 -0.49 -14.17 -26.69
CA ASP A 66 -1.55 -14.75 -25.86
C ASP A 66 -1.19 -14.75 -24.37
N LEU A 67 0.06 -15.10 -24.03
CA LEU A 67 0.55 -15.04 -22.65
C LEU A 67 0.54 -13.61 -22.11
N SER A 68 0.99 -12.65 -22.91
CA SER A 68 0.97 -11.23 -22.54
C SER A 68 -0.44 -10.72 -22.30
N ARG A 69 -1.43 -11.13 -23.12
CA ARG A 69 -2.84 -10.78 -22.91
C ARG A 69 -3.37 -11.35 -21.59
N VAL A 70 -3.07 -12.62 -21.28
CA VAL A 70 -3.49 -13.27 -20.03
C VAL A 70 -2.81 -12.63 -18.82
N ALA A 71 -1.50 -12.36 -18.91
CA ALA A 71 -0.72 -11.69 -17.88
C ALA A 71 -1.28 -10.29 -17.58
N GLY A 72 -1.50 -9.48 -18.62
CA GLY A 72 -2.10 -8.15 -18.51
C GLY A 72 -3.46 -8.17 -17.82
N LEU A 73 -4.36 -9.08 -18.23
CA LEU A 73 -5.68 -9.21 -17.61
C LEU A 73 -5.60 -9.62 -16.13
N ARG A 74 -4.73 -10.57 -15.79
CA ARG A 74 -4.54 -11.02 -14.40
C ARG A 74 -3.99 -9.91 -13.51
N CYS A 75 -3.02 -9.15 -14.01
CA CYS A 75 -2.46 -8.03 -13.28
C CYS A 75 -3.45 -6.88 -13.16
N PHE A 76 -4.21 -6.57 -14.21
CA PHE A 76 -5.28 -5.57 -14.16
C PHE A 76 -6.28 -5.88 -13.04
N HIS A 77 -6.82 -7.11 -13.01
CA HIS A 77 -7.75 -7.51 -11.95
C HIS A 77 -7.12 -7.52 -10.55
N ALA A 78 -5.85 -7.90 -10.43
CA ALA A 78 -5.14 -7.83 -9.16
C ALA A 78 -5.03 -6.37 -8.68
N VAL A 79 -4.63 -5.44 -9.54
CA VAL A 79 -4.53 -4.02 -9.21
C VAL A 79 -5.90 -3.45 -8.82
N GLU A 80 -6.95 -3.71 -9.61
CA GLU A 80 -8.31 -3.26 -9.30
C GLU A 80 -8.77 -3.70 -7.91
N LYS A 81 -8.62 -5.01 -7.63
CA LYS A 81 -9.04 -5.58 -6.37
C LYS A 81 -8.27 -5.01 -5.18
N GLU A 82 -6.94 -4.97 -5.27
CA GLU A 82 -6.12 -4.49 -4.15
C GLU A 82 -6.34 -2.99 -3.90
N PHE A 83 -6.55 -2.18 -4.95
CA PHE A 83 -6.87 -0.76 -4.76
C PHE A 83 -8.28 -0.52 -4.23
N GLU A 84 -9.25 -1.40 -4.51
CA GLU A 84 -10.55 -1.37 -3.85
C GLU A 84 -10.41 -1.61 -2.34
N GLU A 85 -9.59 -2.60 -1.94
CA GLU A 85 -9.28 -2.87 -0.53
C GLU A 85 -8.55 -1.69 0.14
N ILE A 86 -7.59 -1.05 -0.54
CA ILE A 86 -6.88 0.14 -0.04
C ILE A 86 -7.83 1.33 0.15
N CYS A 87 -8.70 1.59 -0.82
CA CYS A 87 -9.70 2.67 -0.73
C CYS A 87 -10.67 2.41 0.43
N SER A 88 -11.17 1.18 0.57
CA SER A 88 -12.05 0.78 1.67
C SER A 88 -11.40 0.99 3.03
N TYR A 89 -10.15 0.52 3.20
CA TYR A 89 -9.35 0.74 4.40
C TYR A 89 -9.19 2.24 4.70
N THR A 90 -8.79 3.04 3.69
CA THR A 90 -8.56 4.48 3.84
C THR A 90 -9.83 5.19 4.31
N THR A 91 -10.98 4.93 3.67
CA THR A 91 -12.26 5.51 4.07
C THR A 91 -12.66 5.11 5.49
N GLN A 92 -12.43 3.86 5.89
CA GLN A 92 -12.75 3.41 7.24
C GLN A 92 -11.87 4.10 8.29
N GLU A 93 -10.57 4.21 8.04
CA GLU A 93 -9.66 4.88 8.96
C GLU A 93 -9.91 6.38 9.03
N GLN A 94 -10.25 7.04 7.93
CA GLN A 94 -10.66 8.44 7.95
C GLN A 94 -11.91 8.66 8.82
N LYS A 95 -12.90 7.78 8.72
CA LYS A 95 -14.08 7.81 9.60
C LYS A 95 -13.70 7.61 11.07
N ASN A 96 -12.78 6.68 11.35
CA ASN A 96 -12.30 6.43 12.71
C ASN A 96 -11.57 7.66 13.27
N LEU A 97 -10.71 8.31 12.46
CA LEU A 97 -10.01 9.53 12.84
C LEU A 97 -10.98 10.69 13.12
N ASN A 98 -11.97 10.90 12.25
CA ASN A 98 -12.97 11.96 12.44
C ASN A 98 -13.78 11.73 13.73
N ARG A 99 -14.15 10.48 14.04
CA ARG A 99 -14.84 10.13 15.29
C ARG A 99 -13.94 10.36 16.52
N SER A 100 -12.66 10.02 16.41
CA SER A 100 -11.71 10.20 17.52
C SER A 100 -11.52 11.68 17.88
N LEU A 101 -11.49 12.56 16.87
CA LEU A 101 -11.41 14.00 17.08
C LEU A 101 -12.61 14.52 17.88
N LEU A 102 -13.82 14.13 17.50
CA LEU A 102 -15.04 14.55 18.20
C LEU A 102 -15.01 14.10 19.67
N SER A 103 -14.66 12.83 19.90
CA SER A 103 -14.56 12.31 21.27
C SER A 103 -13.49 13.02 22.10
N PHE A 104 -12.38 13.42 21.47
CA PHE A 104 -11.32 14.16 22.14
C PHE A 104 -11.80 15.57 22.53
N VAL A 105 -12.44 16.30 21.62
CA VAL A 105 -12.98 17.63 21.90
C VAL A 105 -14.03 17.59 23.02
N GLN A 106 -14.92 16.60 22.99
CA GLN A 106 -15.91 16.38 24.05
C GLN A 106 -15.23 16.18 25.41
N SER A 107 -14.26 15.27 25.49
CA SER A 107 -13.54 14.99 26.74
C SER A 107 -12.82 16.20 27.34
N GLN A 108 -12.31 17.09 26.49
CA GLN A 108 -11.63 18.30 26.95
C GLN A 108 -12.58 19.38 27.46
N MET A 109 -13.81 19.39 26.95
CA MET A 109 -14.86 20.32 27.35
C MET A 109 -15.61 19.88 28.60
N ASP A 110 -15.55 18.59 28.99
CA ASP A 110 -16.21 18.06 30.19
C ASP A 110 -15.88 18.86 31.46
N ASP A 111 -14.60 19.17 31.70
CA ASP A 111 -14.19 20.01 32.83
C ASP A 111 -14.86 21.39 32.81
N CYS A 112 -15.03 21.98 31.62
CA CYS A 112 -15.67 23.29 31.46
C CYS A 112 -17.16 23.20 31.87
N TYR A 113 -17.84 22.12 31.50
CA TYR A 113 -19.22 21.87 31.89
C TYR A 113 -19.35 21.59 33.39
N GLU A 114 -18.44 20.84 33.99
CA GLU A 114 -18.41 20.66 35.45
C GLU A 114 -18.25 21.99 36.18
N HIS A 115 -17.36 22.87 35.72
CA HIS A 115 -17.19 24.21 36.28
C HIS A 115 -18.46 25.08 36.13
N LEU A 116 -19.17 24.96 35.00
CA LEU A 116 -20.45 25.65 34.77
C LEU A 116 -21.57 25.15 35.69
N LEU A 117 -21.64 23.85 35.92
CA LEU A 117 -22.64 23.23 36.81
C LEU A 117 -22.45 23.66 38.26
N ASN A 118 -21.20 23.89 38.67
CA ASN A 118 -20.82 24.30 40.02
C ASN A 118 -20.96 25.81 40.30
N VAL A 119 -21.42 26.62 39.33
CA VAL A 119 -21.60 28.07 39.52
C VAL A 119 -22.70 28.36 40.57
N PRO A 120 -22.42 29.17 41.62
CA PRO A 120 -23.39 29.47 42.66
C PRO A 120 -24.69 30.08 42.14
N SER A 121 -25.82 29.57 42.66
CA SER A 121 -27.16 30.05 42.33
C SER A 121 -27.41 31.48 42.84
N GLY A 122 -28.32 32.21 42.19
CA GLY A 122 -28.74 33.57 42.59
C GLY A 122 -28.65 34.61 41.48
N LYS A 123 -28.93 35.88 41.83
CA LYS A 123 -28.91 37.01 40.89
C LYS A 123 -27.53 37.12 40.21
N GLY A 124 -27.51 37.26 38.90
CA GLY A 124 -26.28 37.32 38.10
C GLY A 124 -25.62 35.98 37.77
N ARG A 125 -26.29 34.83 38.03
CA ARG A 125 -25.76 33.49 37.68
C ARG A 125 -25.36 33.37 36.22
N PHE A 126 -26.17 33.88 35.30
CA PHE A 126 -25.86 33.86 33.86
C PHE A 126 -24.53 34.55 33.54
N ASN A 127 -24.27 35.74 34.09
CA ASN A 127 -23.01 36.45 33.87
C ASN A 127 -21.81 35.71 34.47
N ARG A 128 -21.99 35.04 35.62
CA ARG A 128 -20.95 34.19 36.22
C ARG A 128 -20.67 32.96 35.36
N MET A 129 -21.71 32.28 34.87
CA MET A 129 -21.58 31.15 33.95
C MET A 129 -20.88 31.57 32.66
N LYS A 130 -21.30 32.69 32.06
CA LYS A 130 -20.66 33.27 30.88
C LYS A 130 -19.17 33.54 31.12
N HIS A 131 -18.82 34.20 32.22
CA HIS A 131 -17.43 34.50 32.55
C HIS A 131 -16.60 33.23 32.74
N VAL A 132 -17.12 32.22 33.46
CA VAL A 132 -16.46 30.92 33.62
C VAL A 132 -16.23 30.25 32.26
N MET A 133 -17.26 30.21 31.41
CA MET A 133 -17.15 29.63 30.06
C MET A 133 -16.10 30.36 29.21
N GLU A 134 -16.10 31.69 29.19
CA GLU A 134 -15.14 32.50 28.43
C GLU A 134 -13.70 32.24 28.91
N THR A 135 -13.48 32.20 30.23
CA THR A 135 -12.14 32.07 30.81
C THR A 135 -11.58 30.67 30.63
N THR A 136 -12.38 29.63 30.89
CA THR A 136 -11.98 28.23 30.75
C THR A 136 -11.83 27.83 29.28
N THR A 137 -12.72 28.30 28.40
CA THR A 137 -12.58 28.07 26.95
C THR A 137 -11.34 28.78 26.43
N ALA A 138 -11.08 30.04 26.81
CA ALA A 138 -9.89 30.76 26.36
C ALA A 138 -8.57 30.08 26.81
N SER A 139 -8.54 29.45 27.98
CA SER A 139 -7.35 28.71 28.43
C SER A 139 -7.19 27.37 27.71
N LYS A 140 -8.29 26.65 27.43
CA LYS A 140 -8.25 25.31 26.84
C LYS A 140 -8.22 25.30 25.31
N ILE A 141 -8.72 26.32 24.64
CA ILE A 141 -8.92 26.30 23.18
C ILE A 141 -7.60 26.08 22.44
N LYS A 142 -6.50 26.68 22.91
CA LYS A 142 -5.19 26.52 22.27
C LYS A 142 -4.71 25.07 22.36
N ASP A 143 -4.72 24.51 23.57
CA ASP A 143 -4.27 23.14 23.82
C ASP A 143 -5.18 22.13 23.11
N LEU A 144 -6.49 22.38 23.12
CA LEU A 144 -7.50 21.60 22.40
C LEU A 144 -7.19 21.55 20.90
N PHE A 145 -6.96 22.69 20.26
CA PHE A 145 -6.66 22.72 18.83
C PHE A 145 -5.28 22.13 18.51
N GLU A 146 -4.26 22.42 19.31
CA GLU A 146 -2.89 21.94 19.07
C GLU A 146 -2.79 20.42 19.24
N GLU A 147 -3.32 19.87 20.32
CA GLU A 147 -3.29 18.43 20.60
C GLU A 147 -4.21 17.64 19.66
N SER A 148 -5.40 18.17 19.36
CA SER A 148 -6.29 17.59 18.35
C SER A 148 -5.63 17.54 16.98
N SER A 149 -5.03 18.65 16.54
CA SER A 149 -4.36 18.73 15.24
C SER A 149 -3.17 17.77 15.16
N MET A 150 -2.37 17.67 16.22
CA MET A 150 -1.26 16.72 16.29
C MET A 150 -1.74 15.27 16.25
N THR A 151 -2.85 14.95 16.91
CA THR A 151 -3.45 13.61 16.90
C THR A 151 -3.96 13.25 15.51
N ILE A 152 -4.69 14.15 14.86
CA ILE A 152 -5.15 13.99 13.49
C ILE A 152 -3.97 13.79 12.54
N LEU A 153 -2.94 14.64 12.61
CA LEU A 153 -1.76 14.55 11.74
C LEU A 153 -1.03 13.22 11.89
N LYS A 154 -0.85 12.74 13.12
CA LYS A 154 -0.29 11.40 13.39
C LYS A 154 -1.17 10.30 12.81
N GLY A 155 -2.49 10.44 12.93
CA GLY A 155 -3.47 9.54 12.36
C GLY A 155 -3.37 9.45 10.83
N ILE A 156 -3.39 10.60 10.16
CA ILE A 156 -3.22 10.70 8.70
C ILE A 156 -1.90 10.08 8.27
N TYR A 157 -0.80 10.39 8.96
CA TYR A 157 0.51 9.83 8.66
C TYR A 157 0.52 8.30 8.78
N SER A 158 -0.14 7.75 9.80
CA SER A 158 -0.30 6.30 9.97
C SER A 158 -1.08 5.67 8.81
N VAL A 159 -2.19 6.29 8.39
CA VAL A 159 -2.98 5.84 7.23
C VAL A 159 -2.15 5.84 5.96
N VAL A 160 -1.41 6.93 5.70
CA VAL A 160 -0.51 7.04 4.55
C VAL A 160 0.54 5.93 4.57
N LYS A 161 1.24 5.73 5.70
CA LYS A 161 2.23 4.67 5.87
C LYS A 161 1.65 3.27 5.63
N ARG A 162 0.41 3.04 6.04
CA ARG A 162 -0.26 1.76 5.79
C ARG A 162 -0.65 1.58 4.33
N ASN A 163 -1.17 2.61 3.67
CA ASN A 163 -1.50 2.58 2.24
C ASN A 163 -0.25 2.25 1.40
N ILE A 164 0.87 2.88 1.72
CA ILE A 164 2.18 2.59 1.13
C ILE A 164 2.56 1.10 1.21
N TYR A 165 2.39 0.51 2.39
CA TYR A 165 2.68 -0.90 2.61
C TYR A 165 1.77 -1.80 1.77
N MET A 166 0.49 -1.47 1.67
CA MET A 166 -0.46 -2.21 0.83
C MET A 166 -0.12 -2.07 -0.65
N ILE A 167 0.22 -0.87 -1.14
CA ILE A 167 0.66 -0.64 -2.53
C ILE A 167 1.91 -1.46 -2.85
N SER A 168 2.87 -1.52 -1.93
CA SER A 168 4.09 -2.30 -2.11
C SER A 168 3.81 -3.81 -2.20
N LYS A 169 2.84 -4.31 -1.41
CA LYS A 169 2.34 -5.68 -1.54
C LYS A 169 1.67 -5.95 -2.87
N THR A 170 0.90 -5.00 -3.40
CA THR A 170 0.31 -5.09 -4.74
C THR A 170 1.40 -5.26 -5.80
N GLY A 171 2.52 -4.51 -5.69
CA GLY A 171 3.68 -4.69 -6.56
C GLY A 171 4.25 -6.12 -6.55
N ALA A 172 4.43 -6.70 -5.36
CA ALA A 172 4.89 -8.08 -5.22
C ALA A 172 3.89 -9.10 -5.80
N LEU A 173 2.58 -8.84 -5.64
CA LEU A 173 1.53 -9.67 -6.23
C LEU A 173 1.56 -9.61 -7.76
N ILE A 174 1.71 -8.42 -8.35
CA ILE A 174 1.84 -8.24 -9.81
C ILE A 174 3.04 -9.03 -10.33
N ALA A 175 4.21 -8.87 -9.70
CA ALA A 175 5.42 -9.59 -10.09
C ALA A 175 5.21 -11.12 -10.05
N LYS A 176 4.55 -11.62 -9.00
CA LYS A 176 4.17 -13.02 -8.90
C LYS A 176 3.22 -13.44 -10.04
N ARG A 177 2.19 -12.66 -10.35
CA ARG A 177 1.24 -12.98 -11.44
C ARG A 177 1.91 -13.01 -12.80
N LEU A 178 2.81 -12.07 -13.08
CA LEU A 178 3.61 -12.09 -14.30
C LEU A 178 4.48 -13.35 -14.36
N ASN A 179 5.20 -13.66 -13.28
CA ASN A 179 6.03 -14.87 -13.21
C ASN A 179 5.21 -16.15 -13.39
N ASP A 180 4.04 -16.27 -12.75
CA ASP A 180 3.17 -17.44 -12.87
C ASP A 180 2.76 -17.68 -14.34
N VAL A 181 2.43 -16.62 -15.09
CA VAL A 181 2.03 -16.75 -16.51
C VAL A 181 3.23 -17.04 -17.40
N TYR A 182 4.33 -16.30 -17.26
CA TYR A 182 5.50 -16.46 -18.12
C TYR A 182 6.35 -17.69 -17.77
N SER A 183 6.20 -18.28 -16.58
CA SER A 183 6.83 -19.56 -16.25
C SER A 183 6.41 -20.71 -17.18
N LEU A 184 5.24 -20.59 -17.81
CA LEU A 184 4.76 -21.53 -18.82
C LEU A 184 5.66 -21.56 -20.06
N CYS A 185 6.38 -20.47 -20.36
CA CYS A 185 7.38 -20.44 -21.43
C CYS A 185 8.52 -21.44 -21.19
N TRP A 186 8.77 -21.79 -19.93
CA TRP A 186 9.89 -22.63 -19.50
C TRP A 186 9.46 -24.08 -19.26
N ASN A 187 8.22 -24.30 -18.83
CA ASN A 187 7.71 -25.63 -18.48
C ASN A 187 7.29 -26.49 -19.68
N ASP A 188 7.03 -25.87 -20.84
CA ASP A 188 6.62 -26.58 -22.07
C ASP A 188 7.79 -27.10 -22.91
N LEU A 189 9.01 -27.14 -22.35
CA LEU A 189 10.13 -27.88 -22.95
C LEU A 189 9.92 -29.39 -22.76
N ILE A 190 8.86 -29.89 -23.37
CA ILE A 190 8.66 -31.31 -23.65
C ILE A 190 9.73 -31.69 -24.68
N ILE A 191 10.83 -32.24 -24.15
CA ILE A 191 11.98 -32.92 -24.78
C ILE A 191 11.88 -33.02 -26.31
N PRO A 192 12.37 -32.03 -27.08
CA PRO A 192 13.02 -32.31 -28.35
C PRO A 192 14.42 -32.88 -28.03
N SER A 193 14.96 -33.73 -28.92
CA SER A 193 16.22 -34.48 -28.71
C SER A 193 17.32 -33.73 -27.95
N GLU A 194 18.12 -34.46 -27.16
CA GLU A 194 19.13 -33.97 -26.18
C GLU A 194 20.03 -32.82 -26.68
N SER A 195 20.25 -32.74 -28.00
CA SER A 195 20.99 -31.65 -28.68
C SER A 195 20.22 -30.33 -28.80
N VAL A 196 18.91 -30.39 -29.04
CA VAL A 196 18.02 -29.22 -29.16
C VAL A 196 17.63 -28.70 -27.78
N ALA A 197 17.41 -29.60 -26.82
CA ALA A 197 17.15 -29.24 -25.42
C ALA A 197 18.29 -28.38 -24.83
N GLN A 198 19.56 -28.74 -25.03
CA GLN A 198 20.70 -27.94 -24.55
C GLN A 198 20.81 -26.56 -25.24
N LYS A 199 20.45 -26.47 -26.53
CA LYS A 199 20.44 -25.17 -27.24
C LYS A 199 19.32 -24.28 -26.74
N ILE A 200 18.14 -24.85 -26.46
CA ILE A 200 17.02 -24.08 -25.93
C ILE A 200 17.29 -23.71 -24.47
N GLU A 201 17.83 -24.59 -23.64
CA GLU A 201 18.19 -24.31 -22.24
C GLU A 201 19.22 -23.17 -22.14
N ARG A 202 20.23 -23.15 -23.03
CA ARG A 202 21.19 -22.02 -23.11
C ARG A 202 20.53 -20.72 -23.55
N LYS A 203 19.59 -20.78 -24.50
CA LYS A 203 18.82 -19.59 -24.93
C LYS A 203 17.91 -19.09 -23.81
N VAL A 204 17.16 -19.98 -23.16
CA VAL A 204 16.31 -19.69 -22.01
C VAL A 204 17.13 -19.04 -20.88
N LYS A 205 18.31 -19.59 -20.59
CA LYS A 205 19.23 -19.01 -19.61
C LYS A 205 19.71 -17.62 -20.03
N SER A 206 20.11 -17.42 -21.29
CA SER A 206 20.51 -16.10 -21.77
C SER A 206 19.36 -15.08 -21.78
N SER A 207 18.14 -15.52 -22.10
CA SER A 207 16.94 -14.68 -22.05
C SER A 207 16.59 -14.30 -20.60
N GLY A 208 16.70 -15.24 -19.67
CA GLY A 208 16.53 -15.00 -18.23
C GLY A 208 17.58 -14.02 -17.69
N ASP A 209 18.85 -14.24 -18.02
CA ASP A 209 19.96 -13.36 -17.66
C ASP A 209 19.80 -11.96 -18.28
N SER A 210 19.19 -11.85 -19.47
CA SER A 210 18.87 -10.57 -20.12
C SER A 210 17.64 -9.86 -19.52
N LEU A 211 16.73 -10.59 -18.87
CA LEU A 211 15.52 -10.04 -18.25
C LEU A 211 15.77 -9.53 -16.83
N LEU A 212 16.73 -10.14 -16.12
CA LEU A 212 17.15 -9.74 -14.77
C LEU A 212 17.45 -8.24 -14.64
N PRO A 213 18.24 -7.61 -15.54
CA PRO A 213 18.46 -6.17 -15.51
C PRO A 213 17.18 -5.33 -15.66
N ASN A 214 16.19 -5.81 -16.42
CA ASN A 214 14.91 -5.11 -16.57
C ASN A 214 14.05 -5.20 -15.30
N LEU A 215 14.13 -6.32 -14.58
CA LEU A 215 13.53 -6.46 -13.26
C LEU A 215 14.24 -5.55 -12.24
N ASP A 216 15.56 -5.42 -12.30
CA ASP A 216 16.30 -4.48 -11.45
C ASP A 216 15.91 -3.02 -11.74
N LEU A 217 15.72 -2.66 -13.02
CA LEU A 217 15.21 -1.36 -13.41
C LEU A 217 13.80 -1.11 -12.87
N LEU A 218 12.91 -2.11 -12.91
CA LEU A 218 11.59 -2.03 -12.30
C LEU A 218 11.70 -1.75 -10.79
N PHE A 219 12.55 -2.49 -10.07
CA PHE A 219 12.76 -2.25 -8.65
C PHE A 219 13.32 -0.84 -8.39
N LEU A 220 14.22 -0.36 -9.25
CA LEU A 220 14.78 0.97 -9.15
C LEU A 220 13.71 2.06 -9.36
N ASP A 221 12.83 1.88 -10.34
CA ASP A 221 11.76 2.83 -10.63
C ASP A 221 10.65 2.79 -9.58
N LEU A 222 10.32 1.60 -9.06
CA LEU A 222 9.49 1.45 -7.86
C LEU A 222 10.09 2.20 -6.68
N ARG A 223 11.41 2.11 -6.48
CA ARG A 223 12.11 2.83 -5.41
C ARG A 223 12.08 4.35 -5.63
N LYS A 224 12.26 4.83 -6.86
CA LYS A 224 12.10 6.28 -7.17
C LYS A 224 10.68 6.77 -6.93
N ILE A 225 9.67 5.98 -7.29
CA ILE A 225 8.27 6.30 -6.99
C ILE A 225 8.08 6.35 -5.47
N GLN A 226 8.69 5.40 -4.74
CA GLN A 226 8.62 5.38 -3.29
C GLN A 226 9.30 6.59 -2.63
N ASP A 227 10.46 7.01 -3.14
CA ASP A 227 11.18 8.22 -2.68
C ASP A 227 10.35 9.48 -2.91
N ARG A 228 9.69 9.59 -4.09
CA ARG A 228 8.78 10.71 -4.40
C ARG A 228 7.57 10.75 -3.48
N LEU A 229 7.16 9.60 -2.95
CA LEU A 229 6.09 9.47 -1.97
C LEU A 229 6.58 9.64 -0.51
N GLY A 230 7.87 9.92 -0.29
CA GLY A 230 8.44 10.17 1.04
C GLY A 230 8.57 8.92 1.92
N ILE A 231 8.71 7.75 1.32
CA ILE A 231 8.70 6.46 2.01
C ILE A 231 10.13 6.09 2.43
N GLN A 232 10.42 6.09 3.73
CA GLN A 232 11.70 5.56 4.25
C GLN A 232 11.66 4.03 4.31
N HIS A 233 12.71 3.40 3.78
CA HIS A 233 12.90 1.95 3.77
C HIS A 233 13.33 1.41 5.14
N ASP A 234 12.64 0.38 5.63
CA ASP A 234 13.33 -0.72 6.30
C ASP A 234 13.84 -1.64 5.18
N THR A 235 15.15 -1.88 5.14
CA THR A 235 15.77 -2.77 4.17
C THR A 235 15.23 -4.18 4.38
N VAL A 236 14.28 -4.62 3.55
CA VAL A 236 14.01 -6.04 3.38
C VAL A 236 15.18 -6.59 2.60
N ASP A 237 16.11 -7.21 3.33
CA ASP A 237 17.20 -8.00 2.78
C ASP A 237 16.57 -9.21 2.08
N LEU A 238 16.18 -9.01 0.82
CA LEU A 238 15.85 -10.09 -0.10
C LEU A 238 17.18 -10.79 -0.39
N GLY A 239 17.58 -11.64 0.54
CA GLY A 239 18.62 -12.62 0.32
C GLY A 239 18.26 -13.35 -0.96
N VAL A 240 19.01 -13.05 -2.02
CA VAL A 240 18.94 -13.72 -3.31
C VAL A 240 19.09 -15.21 -3.00
N THR A 241 17.97 -15.93 -2.96
CA THR A 241 17.99 -17.39 -2.99
C THR A 241 18.61 -17.74 -4.33
N THR A 242 19.91 -18.03 -4.31
CA THR A 242 20.62 -18.64 -5.42
C THR A 242 19.83 -19.87 -5.80
N VAL A 243 19.18 -19.80 -6.96
CA VAL A 243 18.49 -20.93 -7.57
C VAL A 243 19.56 -22.02 -7.73
N GLU A 244 19.42 -23.13 -6.99
CA GLU A 244 20.32 -24.27 -7.14
C GLU A 244 20.29 -24.69 -8.61
N THR A 245 21.45 -24.64 -9.27
CA THR A 245 21.54 -25.00 -10.67
C THR A 245 21.31 -26.50 -10.82
N SER A 246 20.82 -26.95 -11.97
CA SER A 246 20.69 -28.39 -12.26
C SER A 246 22.02 -29.13 -12.09
N GLU A 247 23.16 -28.46 -12.32
CA GLU A 247 24.50 -28.96 -12.06
C GLU A 247 24.79 -29.20 -10.56
N ASP A 248 24.31 -28.33 -9.67
CA ASP A 248 24.44 -28.50 -8.20
C ASP A 248 23.63 -29.71 -7.70
N VAL A 249 22.44 -29.92 -8.26
CA VAL A 249 21.58 -31.07 -7.95
C VAL A 249 22.21 -32.38 -8.46
N ILE A 250 22.83 -32.34 -9.64
CA ILE A 250 23.54 -33.49 -10.22
C ILE A 250 24.78 -33.81 -9.38
N GLN A 251 25.62 -32.83 -9.04
CA GLN A 251 26.80 -33.07 -8.19
C GLN A 251 26.43 -33.64 -6.82
N LYS A 252 25.38 -33.12 -6.17
CA LYS A 252 24.88 -33.66 -4.89
C LYS A 252 24.42 -35.11 -5.03
N LYS A 253 23.77 -35.49 -6.13
CA LYS A 253 23.40 -36.89 -6.41
C LYS A 253 24.63 -37.77 -6.62
N THR A 254 25.61 -37.34 -7.40
CA THR A 254 26.83 -38.14 -7.67
C THR A 254 27.67 -38.36 -6.42
N ILE A 255 27.76 -37.36 -5.53
CA ILE A 255 28.43 -37.49 -4.22
C ILE A 255 27.70 -38.48 -3.31
N LYS A 256 26.36 -38.46 -3.34
CA LYS A 256 25.52 -39.38 -2.54
C LYS A 256 25.65 -40.82 -3.04
N THR A 257 25.72 -41.03 -4.35
CA THR A 257 25.89 -42.37 -4.95
C THR A 257 27.30 -42.92 -4.69
N LYS A 258 28.35 -42.10 -4.78
CA LYS A 258 29.71 -42.53 -4.39
C LYS A 258 29.80 -42.94 -2.92
N LYS A 259 29.19 -42.16 -2.02
CA LYS A 259 29.14 -42.52 -0.58
C LYS A 259 28.34 -43.79 -0.27
N MET A 260 27.43 -44.23 -1.15
CA MET A 260 26.72 -45.51 -0.99
C MET A 260 27.45 -46.70 -1.63
N MET A 261 28.48 -46.46 -2.45
CA MET A 261 29.31 -47.52 -3.03
C MET A 261 30.60 -47.78 -2.24
N ASP A 262 30.97 -46.88 -1.33
CA ASP A 262 32.12 -47.02 -0.40
C ASP A 262 31.72 -47.59 0.99
N VAL A 263 30.57 -48.27 1.09
CA VAL A 263 30.12 -49.02 2.29
C VAL A 263 29.95 -50.49 1.96
#